data_AF-A0A7X1VQP5-F1
#
_entry.id   AF-A0A7X1VQP5-F1
#
_cell.length_a   1.000
_cell.length_b   1.000
_cell.length_c   1.000
_cell.angle_alpha   90.00
_cell.angle_beta   90.00
_cell.angle_gamma   90.00
#
_symmetry.space_group_name_H-M   'P 1'
#
loop_
_entity.id
_entity.type
_entity.pdbx_description
1 polymer ?
#
loop_
_entity_poly.entity_id
_entity_poly.type
_entity_poly.pdbx_seq_one_letter_code
_entity_poly.pdbx_strand_id
1 'polypeptide(L)'
;MASEDSLWLPEGDEESSGCIRRTPDTTALYRLLEANGWLTRAPYGRTQDRWFVTDEAVKDGYSQTVDPSNLHSVILSGGRKAFPFPVFYRDKLKNIAWTLGWDLILKAMDGLDSKKARLSWLLSHHTYLPNQTMADLSGAGLATVERHRKPK
;
A
#
# COMPACT_ATOMS: atom_id res chain seq x y z
N MET A 1 14.60 16.73 -4.55
CA MET A 1 13.67 15.58 -4.61
C MET A 1 13.35 15.23 -3.16
N ALA A 2 12.08 15.28 -2.75
CA ALA A 2 11.73 14.81 -1.40
C ALA A 2 11.84 13.28 -1.44
N SER A 3 12.81 12.72 -0.71
CA SER A 3 12.99 11.27 -0.63
C SER A 3 11.68 10.63 -0.18
N GLU A 4 11.28 9.55 -0.82
CA GLU A 4 10.02 8.83 -0.55
C GLU A 4 9.89 8.42 0.92
N ASP A 5 11.02 8.32 1.64
CA ASP A 5 11.12 8.07 3.08
C ASP A 5 10.48 9.18 3.95
N SER A 6 10.43 10.42 3.47
CA SER A 6 9.88 11.56 4.23
C SER A 6 8.35 11.48 4.39
N LEU A 7 7.67 10.62 3.64
CA LEU A 7 6.23 10.39 3.80
C LEU A 7 5.90 9.42 4.94
N TRP A 8 6.86 8.59 5.34
CA TRP A 8 6.65 7.45 6.23
C TRP A 8 7.35 7.59 7.58
N LEU A 9 8.40 8.42 7.66
CA LEU A 9 9.14 8.68 8.88
C LEU A 9 8.69 10.01 9.51
N PRO A 10 8.45 10.07 10.84
CA PRO A 10 8.36 11.35 11.54
C PRO A 10 9.71 12.07 11.46
N GLU A 11 9.69 13.42 11.42
CA GLU A 11 10.92 14.21 11.42
C GLU A 11 11.75 13.89 12.68
N GLY A 12 12.91 13.25 12.52
CA GLY A 12 13.86 12.98 13.61
C GLY A 12 14.20 11.51 13.88
N ASP A 13 13.54 10.54 13.25
CA ASP A 13 13.89 9.12 13.41
C ASP A 13 14.98 8.71 12.41
N GLU A 14 16.24 8.97 12.76
CA GLU A 14 17.38 8.34 12.10
C GLU A 14 17.40 6.82 12.37
N GLU A 15 17.84 6.09 11.36
CA GLU A 15 17.91 4.64 11.18
C GLU A 15 18.10 3.81 12.47
N SER A 16 16.99 3.42 13.11
CA SER A 16 17.07 2.37 14.12
C SER A 16 17.32 1.04 13.42
N SER A 17 18.52 0.50 13.66
CA SER A 17 19.02 -0.78 13.19
C SER A 17 18.10 -1.93 13.64
N GLY A 18 17.15 -2.28 12.78
CA GLY A 18 16.23 -3.40 12.95
C GLY A 18 15.81 -3.88 11.57
N CYS A 19 15.89 -5.18 11.32
CA CYS A 19 15.72 -5.86 10.05
C CYS A 19 14.31 -5.76 9.38
N ILE A 20 13.48 -4.82 9.81
CA ILE A 20 12.12 -4.59 9.32
C ILE A 20 12.12 -3.35 8.43
N ARG A 21 11.62 -3.48 7.20
CA ARG A 21 11.50 -2.34 6.27
C ARG A 21 10.56 -1.28 6.84
N ARG A 22 11.06 -0.06 7.01
CA ARG A 22 10.27 1.07 7.53
C ARG A 22 9.29 1.65 6.51
N THR A 23 9.54 1.44 5.23
CA THR A 23 8.61 1.80 4.15
C THR A 23 7.88 0.57 3.61
N PRO A 24 6.57 0.66 3.33
CA PRO A 24 5.85 -0.43 2.69
C PRO A 24 6.36 -0.62 1.27
N ASP A 25 6.45 -1.86 0.82
CA ASP A 25 6.70 -2.14 -0.59
C ASP A 25 5.51 -1.67 -1.45
N THR A 26 5.74 -1.47 -2.75
CA THR A 26 4.70 -0.97 -3.66
C THR A 26 3.42 -1.80 -3.58
N THR A 27 3.52 -3.13 -3.48
CA THR A 27 2.31 -3.97 -3.44
C THR A 27 1.57 -3.86 -2.12
N ALA A 28 2.27 -3.74 -0.99
CA ALA A 28 1.64 -3.43 0.30
C ALA A 28 1.01 -2.04 0.32
N LEU A 29 1.66 -1.04 -0.28
CA LEU A 29 1.10 0.31 -0.38
C LEU A 29 -0.25 0.31 -1.09
N TYR A 30 -0.36 -0.35 -2.25
CA TYR A 30 -1.64 -0.47 -2.95
C TYR A 30 -2.70 -1.19 -2.13
N ARG A 31 -2.32 -2.23 -1.37
CA ARG A 31 -3.25 -2.93 -0.47
C ARG A 31 -3.68 -2.10 0.73
N LEU A 32 -2.79 -1.28 1.28
CA LEU A 32 -3.11 -0.32 2.34
C LEU A 32 -4.06 0.75 1.83
N LEU A 33 -3.80 1.29 0.64
CA LEU A 33 -4.68 2.28 0.01
C LEU A 33 -6.07 1.69 -0.28
N GLU A 34 -6.15 0.42 -0.71
CA GLU A 34 -7.42 -0.30 -0.88
C GLU A 34 -8.16 -0.49 0.45
N ALA A 35 -7.47 -1.01 1.47
CA ALA A 35 -8.06 -1.31 2.77
C ALA A 35 -8.55 -0.05 3.52
N ASN A 36 -7.92 1.10 3.26
CA ASN A 36 -8.31 2.39 3.84
C ASN A 36 -9.25 3.21 2.94
N GLY A 37 -9.80 2.61 1.86
CA GLY A 37 -10.82 3.26 1.04
C GLY A 37 -10.32 4.34 0.08
N TRP A 38 -9.00 4.45 -0.14
CA TRP A 38 -8.42 5.39 -1.11
C TRP A 38 -8.45 4.87 -2.54
N LEU A 39 -8.32 3.56 -2.69
CA LEU A 39 -8.34 2.88 -3.98
C LEU A 39 -9.38 1.78 -4.02
N THR A 40 -9.92 1.53 -5.20
CA THR A 40 -10.77 0.38 -5.49
C THR A 40 -10.27 -0.36 -6.72
N ARG A 41 -10.50 -1.67 -6.75
CA ARG A 41 -10.28 -2.49 -7.95
C ARG A 41 -11.56 -2.57 -8.73
N ALA A 42 -11.53 -2.10 -9.97
CA ALA A 42 -12.61 -2.29 -10.91
C ALA A 42 -12.11 -3.04 -12.16
N PRO A 43 -12.95 -3.89 -12.75
CA PRO A 43 -12.63 -4.52 -14.02
C PRO A 43 -12.53 -3.45 -15.10
N TYR A 44 -11.40 -3.43 -15.82
CA TYR A 44 -11.18 -2.54 -16.95
C TYR A 44 -10.97 -3.37 -18.23
N GLY A 45 -11.99 -3.35 -19.09
CA GLY A 45 -12.08 -4.26 -20.23
C GLY A 45 -12.57 -5.65 -19.80
N ARG A 46 -12.18 -6.69 -20.55
CA ARG A 46 -12.70 -8.06 -20.34
C ARG A 46 -11.91 -8.91 -19.33
N THR A 47 -10.66 -8.55 -19.03
CA THR A 47 -9.74 -9.47 -18.33
C THR A 47 -8.76 -8.83 -17.35
N GLN A 48 -8.70 -7.51 -17.22
CA GLN A 48 -7.72 -6.84 -16.36
C GLN A 48 -8.40 -6.01 -15.29
N ASP A 49 -8.12 -6.32 -14.03
CA ASP A 49 -8.48 -5.45 -12.90
C ASP A 49 -7.50 -4.30 -12.81
N ARG A 50 -8.01 -3.11 -12.54
CA ARG A 50 -7.20 -1.89 -12.40
C ARG A 50 -7.61 -1.12 -11.17
N TRP A 51 -6.65 -0.32 -10.71
CA TRP A 51 -6.81 0.56 -9.58
C TRP A 51 -7.43 1.88 -10.00
N PHE A 52 -8.47 2.27 -9.28
CA PHE A 52 -9.15 3.55 -9.43
C PHE A 52 -9.21 4.25 -8.08
N VAL A 53 -9.21 5.57 -8.10
CA VAL A 53 -9.54 6.37 -6.92
C VAL A 53 -11.03 6.19 -6.60
N THR A 54 -11.37 6.07 -5.32
CA THR A 54 -12.77 6.01 -4.87
C THR A 54 -13.49 7.35 -5.03
N ASP A 55 -14.80 7.32 -5.25
CA ASP A 55 -15.60 8.54 -5.43
C ASP A 55 -15.53 9.49 -4.22
N GLU A 56 -15.38 8.92 -3.02
CA GLU A 56 -15.19 9.68 -1.77
C GLU A 56 -13.89 10.48 -1.80
N ALA A 57 -12.78 9.85 -2.16
CA ALA A 57 -11.48 10.52 -2.23
C ALA A 57 -11.43 11.60 -3.33
N VAL A 58 -12.20 11.43 -4.41
CA VAL A 58 -12.40 12.47 -5.44
C VAL A 58 -13.23 13.64 -4.90
N LYS A 59 -14.36 13.34 -4.26
CA LYS A 59 -15.28 14.34 -3.71
C LYS A 59 -14.60 15.23 -2.66
N ASP A 60 -13.76 14.63 -1.84
CA ASP A 60 -13.04 15.32 -0.77
C ASP A 60 -11.77 16.05 -1.29
N GLY A 61 -11.49 15.97 -2.59
CA GLY A 61 -10.40 16.70 -3.24
C GLY A 61 -9.00 16.18 -2.90
N TYR A 62 -8.87 14.90 -2.56
CA TYR A 62 -7.60 14.26 -2.25
C TYR A 62 -6.90 13.69 -3.49
N SER A 63 -7.70 13.26 -4.47
CA SER A 63 -7.19 12.53 -5.62
C SER A 63 -8.17 12.54 -6.79
N GLN A 64 -7.69 12.10 -7.94
CA GLN A 64 -8.51 11.90 -9.14
C GLN A 64 -7.99 10.72 -9.95
N THR A 65 -8.87 9.98 -10.61
CA THR A 65 -8.44 9.07 -11.67
C THR A 65 -8.30 9.87 -12.95
N VAL A 66 -7.08 9.93 -13.50
CA VAL A 66 -6.82 10.62 -14.77
C VAL A 66 -7.02 9.62 -15.91
N ASP A 67 -7.93 9.91 -16.84
CA ASP A 67 -8.06 9.17 -18.09
C ASP A 67 -7.39 9.94 -19.25
N PRO A 68 -6.19 9.54 -19.67
CA PRO A 68 -5.49 10.16 -20.79
C PRO A 68 -6.04 9.76 -22.18
N SER A 69 -7.07 8.90 -22.27
CA SER A 69 -7.61 8.44 -23.56
C SER A 69 -8.14 9.56 -24.45
N ASN A 70 -8.58 10.68 -23.84
CA ASN A 70 -9.06 11.87 -24.56
C ASN A 70 -7.95 12.89 -24.85
N LEU A 71 -6.74 12.68 -24.32
CA LEU A 71 -5.58 13.53 -24.59
C LEU A 71 -4.85 12.97 -25.83
N HIS A 72 -4.94 13.70 -26.94
CA HIS A 72 -4.38 13.33 -28.25
C HIS A 72 -2.87 13.00 -28.26
N SER A 73 -2.12 13.26 -27.18
CA SER A 73 -0.66 13.20 -27.13
C SER A 73 -0.08 12.34 -26.00
N VAL A 74 -0.88 11.83 -25.07
CA VAL A 74 -0.36 11.22 -23.84
C VAL A 74 -0.35 9.69 -23.96
N ILE A 75 0.46 9.18 -24.89
CA ILE A 75 0.89 7.77 -24.88
C ILE A 75 1.97 7.67 -23.81
N LEU A 76 1.58 7.49 -22.56
CA LEU A 76 2.51 7.21 -21.48
C LEU A 76 3.15 5.83 -21.74
N SER A 77 4.43 5.84 -22.07
CA SER A 77 5.34 4.69 -22.09
C SER A 77 4.90 3.47 -22.94
N GLY A 78 5.00 3.58 -24.27
CA GLY A 78 5.10 2.40 -25.15
C GLY A 78 3.84 1.51 -25.31
N GLY A 79 2.72 1.89 -24.69
CA GLY A 79 1.43 1.21 -24.88
C GLY A 79 0.74 1.62 -26.18
N ARG A 80 -0.02 0.71 -26.80
CA ARG A 80 -0.88 1.03 -27.97
C ARG A 80 -2.05 1.97 -27.62
N LYS A 81 -2.37 2.14 -26.34
CA LYS A 81 -3.48 2.96 -25.84
C LYS A 81 -3.10 3.57 -24.49
N ALA A 82 -3.52 4.81 -24.26
CA ALA A 82 -3.45 5.45 -22.96
C ALA A 82 -4.49 4.84 -22.00
N PHE A 83 -4.23 4.91 -20.71
CA PHE A 83 -4.97 4.13 -19.72
C PHE A 83 -5.27 4.95 -18.47
N PRO A 84 -6.44 4.79 -17.84
CA PRO A 84 -6.73 5.46 -16.58
C PRO A 84 -5.75 5.04 -15.50
N PHE A 85 -5.28 6.00 -14.70
CA PHE A 85 -4.45 5.75 -13.52
C PHE A 85 -4.82 6.70 -12.38
N PRO A 86 -4.72 6.23 -11.12
CA PRO A 86 -5.01 7.06 -9.97
C PRO A 86 -3.88 8.07 -9.72
N VAL A 87 -4.25 9.30 -9.38
CA VAL A 87 -3.32 10.38 -9.02
C VAL A 87 -3.76 10.98 -7.69
N PHE A 88 -2.81 11.12 -6.77
CA PHE A 88 -3.00 11.81 -5.49
C PHE A 88 -2.31 13.18 -5.52
N TYR A 89 -2.97 14.21 -4.98
CA TYR A 89 -2.39 15.55 -4.95
C TYR A 89 -1.27 15.65 -3.91
N ARG A 90 -0.17 16.29 -4.29
CA ARG A 90 1.08 16.28 -3.53
C ARG A 90 0.94 16.87 -2.12
N ASP A 91 0.15 17.93 -1.98
CA ASP A 91 -0.14 18.60 -0.72
C ASP A 91 -0.99 17.73 0.24
N LYS A 92 -1.66 16.70 -0.28
CA LYS A 92 -2.50 15.77 0.49
C LYS A 92 -1.79 14.47 0.88
N LEU A 93 -0.61 14.19 0.31
CA LEU A 93 0.09 12.92 0.50
C LEU A 93 0.42 12.62 1.97
N LYS A 94 0.80 13.62 2.77
CA LYS A 94 1.08 13.42 4.20
C LYS A 94 -0.17 12.96 4.97
N ASN A 95 -1.31 13.57 4.67
CA ASN A 95 -2.58 13.20 5.30
C ASN A 95 -3.00 11.79 4.90
N ILE A 96 -2.88 11.45 3.61
CA ILE A 96 -3.17 10.10 3.12
C ILE A 96 -2.25 9.09 3.79
N ALA A 97 -0.93 9.31 3.79
CA ALA A 97 0.05 8.42 4.40
C ALA A 97 -0.24 8.18 5.89
N TRP A 98 -0.61 9.23 6.63
CA TRP A 98 -1.01 9.12 8.04
C TRP A 98 -2.21 8.19 8.24
N THR A 99 -3.23 8.25 7.37
CA THR A 99 -4.40 7.35 7.49
C THR A 99 -4.09 5.88 7.24
N LEU A 100 -2.97 5.55 6.59
CA LEU A 100 -2.61 4.16 6.29
C LEU A 100 -2.16 3.37 7.52
N GLY A 101 -1.81 4.06 8.61
CA GLY A 101 -1.48 3.44 9.90
C GLY A 101 -0.25 2.53 9.86
N TRP A 102 0.66 2.73 8.90
CA TRP A 102 1.84 1.88 8.73
C TRP A 102 2.79 1.97 9.94
N ASP A 103 2.94 3.16 10.52
CA ASP A 103 3.73 3.38 11.72
C ASP A 103 3.14 2.63 12.94
N LEU A 104 1.81 2.54 13.04
CA LEU A 104 1.12 1.78 14.09
C LEU A 104 1.36 0.27 13.92
N ILE A 105 1.38 -0.22 12.68
CA ILE A 105 1.74 -1.61 12.39
C ILE A 105 3.17 -1.89 12.85
N LEU A 106 4.13 -1.02 12.51
CA LEU A 106 5.53 -1.17 12.93
C LEU A 106 5.68 -1.16 14.46
N LYS A 107 5.05 -0.21 15.15
CA LYS A 107 5.03 -0.14 16.63
C LYS A 107 4.44 -1.40 17.25
N ALA A 108 3.37 -1.95 16.67
CA ALA A 108 2.78 -3.20 17.13
C ALA A 108 3.72 -4.39 16.92
N MET A 109 4.49 -4.42 15.82
CA MET A 109 5.48 -5.48 15.58
C MET A 109 6.65 -5.40 16.57
N ASP A 110 7.10 -4.19 16.91
CA ASP A 110 8.18 -3.98 17.88
C ASP A 110 7.75 -4.36 19.31
N GLY A 111 6.48 -4.13 19.67
CA GLY A 111 5.92 -4.52 20.96
C GLY A 111 5.63 -6.01 21.15
N LEU A 112 5.80 -6.84 20.12
CA LEU A 112 5.55 -8.28 20.17
C LEU A 112 6.86 -9.07 20.20
N ASP A 113 7.04 -9.86 21.26
CA ASP A 113 8.31 -10.56 21.55
C ASP A 113 8.61 -11.76 20.62
N SER A 114 7.58 -12.37 20.01
CA SER A 114 7.76 -13.59 19.22
C SER A 114 7.28 -13.46 17.79
N LYS A 115 8.05 -14.07 16.86
CA LYS A 115 7.70 -14.16 15.43
C LYS A 115 6.31 -14.75 15.21
N LYS A 116 5.92 -15.73 16.03
CA LYS A 116 4.60 -16.37 15.98
C LYS A 116 3.49 -15.41 16.41
N ALA A 117 3.71 -14.62 17.47
CA ALA A 117 2.75 -13.61 17.90
C ALA A 117 2.57 -12.51 16.85
N ARG A 118 3.68 -12.02 16.26
CA ARG A 118 3.66 -11.05 15.15
C ARG A 118 2.84 -11.57 13.97
N LEU A 119 3.13 -12.79 13.51
CA LEU A 119 2.40 -13.41 12.39
C LEU A 119 0.92 -13.59 12.71
N SER A 120 0.59 -14.07 13.92
CA SER A 120 -0.80 -14.25 14.34
C SER A 120 -1.58 -12.94 14.37
N TRP A 121 -0.94 -11.85 14.82
CA TRP A 121 -1.55 -10.53 14.87
C TRP A 121 -1.77 -9.94 13.47
N LEU A 122 -0.80 -10.09 12.56
CA LEU A 122 -0.93 -9.67 11.15
C LEU A 122 -2.04 -10.44 10.44
N LEU A 123 -2.19 -11.74 10.72
CA LEU A 123 -3.24 -12.58 10.15
C LEU A 123 -4.63 -12.29 10.74
N SER A 124 -4.76 -11.63 11.88
CA SER A 124 -6.06 -11.23 12.43
C SER A 124 -6.47 -9.82 12.03
N HIS A 125 -5.52 -8.88 11.87
CA HIS A 125 -5.84 -7.47 11.63
C HIS A 125 -5.51 -6.98 10.21
N HIS A 126 -4.55 -7.60 9.53
CA HIS A 126 -3.97 -7.11 8.27
C HIS A 126 -3.93 -8.20 7.18
N THR A 127 -4.99 -8.99 7.06
CA THR A 127 -5.14 -10.09 6.08
C THR A 127 -5.10 -9.65 4.62
N TYR A 128 -5.27 -8.36 4.33
CA TYR A 128 -5.13 -7.79 2.99
C TYR A 128 -3.68 -7.63 2.54
N LEU A 129 -2.71 -7.67 3.46
CA LEU A 129 -1.29 -7.46 3.12
C LEU A 129 -0.75 -8.62 2.26
N PRO A 130 0.24 -8.38 1.37
CA PRO A 130 0.91 -9.45 0.63
C PRO A 130 1.64 -10.45 1.55
N ASN A 131 1.77 -11.69 1.09
CA ASN A 131 2.47 -12.75 1.85
C ASN A 131 3.94 -12.38 2.14
N GLN A 132 4.61 -11.79 1.15
CA GLN A 132 5.98 -11.31 1.28
C GLN A 132 6.08 -10.26 2.39
N THR A 133 5.23 -9.24 2.37
CA THR A 133 5.22 -8.16 3.36
C THR A 133 4.99 -8.70 4.79
N MET A 134 4.07 -9.64 4.98
CA MET A 134 3.87 -10.22 6.32
C MET A 134 5.05 -11.08 6.77
N ALA A 135 5.69 -11.82 5.85
CA ALA A 135 6.89 -12.59 6.15
C ALA A 135 8.01 -11.65 6.65
N ASP A 136 8.22 -10.55 5.96
CA ASP A 136 9.20 -9.52 6.31
C ASP A 136 8.87 -8.85 7.66
N LEU A 137 7.61 -8.45 7.90
CA LEU A 137 7.19 -7.81 9.16
C LEU A 137 7.28 -8.75 10.38
N SER A 138 6.87 -10.00 10.21
CA SER A 138 6.86 -10.99 11.30
C SER A 138 8.22 -11.67 11.52
N GLY A 139 9.13 -11.61 10.55
CA GLY A 139 10.37 -12.38 10.50
C GLY A 139 10.16 -13.89 10.32
N ALA A 140 8.99 -14.30 9.84
CA ALA A 140 8.62 -15.69 9.56
C ALA A 140 8.91 -16.06 8.10
N GLY A 141 9.13 -17.35 7.82
CA GLY A 141 9.32 -17.82 6.44
C GLY A 141 8.04 -17.72 5.61
N LEU A 142 8.16 -17.35 4.33
CA LEU A 142 7.03 -17.22 3.40
C LEU A 142 6.16 -18.49 3.32
N ALA A 143 6.76 -19.68 3.30
CA ALA A 143 6.02 -20.93 3.31
C ALA A 143 5.13 -21.11 4.56
N THR A 144 5.56 -20.59 5.70
CA THR A 144 4.77 -20.60 6.95
C THR A 144 3.56 -19.69 6.82
N VAL A 145 3.76 -18.49 6.28
CA VAL A 145 2.69 -17.53 6.02
C VAL A 145 1.63 -18.10 5.08
N GLU A 146 2.05 -18.72 3.97
CA GLU A 146 1.14 -19.37 3.02
C GLU A 146 0.33 -20.50 3.64
N ARG A 147 0.96 -21.34 4.48
CA ARG A 147 0.27 -22.42 5.18
C ARG A 147 -0.82 -21.91 6.12
N HIS A 148 -0.59 -20.78 6.79
CA HIS A 148 -1.57 -20.18 7.69
C HIS A 148 -2.72 -19.48 6.96
N ARG A 149 -2.53 -19.07 5.69
CA ARG A 149 -3.56 -18.42 4.87
C ARG A 149 -4.43 -19.37 4.06
N LYS A 150 -3.95 -20.58 3.76
CA LYS A 150 -4.76 -21.55 3.04
C LYS A 150 -5.97 -21.93 3.91
N PRO A 151 -7.21 -21.82 3.40
CA PRO A 151 -8.36 -22.37 4.10
C PRO A 151 -8.12 -23.86 4.30
N LYS A 152 -8.38 -24.35 5.53
CA LYS A 152 -8.41 -25.79 5.81
C LYS A 152 -9.62 -26.43 5.17
#